data_AF-A0A8S8Y2Q2-F1
#
_entry.id   AF-A0A8S8Y2Q2-F1
#
_cell.length_a   1.000
_cell.length_b   1.000
_cell.length_c   1.000
_cell.angle_alpha   90.00
_cell.angle_beta   90.00
_cell.angle_gamma   90.00
#
_symmetry.space_group_name_H-M   'P 1'
#
loop_
_entity.id
_entity.type
_entity.pdbx_description
1 polymer ?
#
loop_
_entity_poly.entity_id
_entity_poly.type
_entity_poly.pdbx_seq_one_letter_code
_entity_poly.pdbx_strand_id
1 'polypeptide(L)' 'MPNIIVLVKQVPDTNAKIVVNGDRVDLSTAKMVMSPYDEFAVETALKHREAAGGEVTALTVGGAGAEKS' A
#
# COMPACT_ATOMS: atom_id res chain seq x y z
N MET A 1 -6.06 -0.33 24.91
CA MET A 1 -6.53 -0.54 23.53
C MET A 1 -5.31 -0.59 22.61
N PRO A 2 -5.28 -1.46 21.59
CA PRO A 2 -4.11 -1.61 20.73
C PRO A 2 -3.85 -0.37 19.86
N ASN A 3 -2.58 -0.06 19.66
CA ASN A 3 -2.11 0.90 18.65
C ASN A 3 -1.41 0.09 17.55
N ILE A 4 -1.99 0.07 16.35
CA ILE A 4 -1.54 -0.77 15.24
C ILE A 4 -1.00 0.14 14.13
N ILE A 5 0.25 -0.09 13.73
CA ILE A 5 0.84 0.56 12.56
C ILE A 5 0.88 -0.47 11.43
N VAL A 6 0.24 -0.14 10.31
CA VAL A 6 0.25 -0.96 9.09
C VAL A 6 1.17 -0.29 8.09
N LEU A 7 2.24 -0.99 7.72
CA LEU A 7 3.13 -0.55 6.65
C LEU A 7 2.48 -0.89 5.32
N VAL A 8 2.28 0.11 4.47
CA VAL A 8 1.68 -0.05 3.15
C VAL A 8 2.62 0.49 2.08
N LYS A 9 2.55 -0.10 0.89
CA LYS A 9 3.36 0.27 -0.26
C LYS A 9 2.50 0.48 -1.49
N GLN A 10 2.76 1.58 -2.18
CA GLN A 10 2.25 1.80 -3.52
C GLN A 10 3.12 1.03 -4.54
N VAL A 11 2.49 0.22 -5.36
CA VAL A 11 3.11 -0.63 -6.39
C VAL A 11 2.35 -0.49 -7.72
N PRO A 12 2.96 -0.86 -8.86
CA PRO A 12 2.22 -0.98 -10.11
C PRO A 12 1.08 -1.99 -9.98
N ASP A 13 -0.06 -1.73 -10.62
CA ASP A 13 -1.18 -2.67 -10.74
C ASP A 13 -0.66 -4.01 -11.26
N THR A 14 -1.13 -5.12 -10.69
CA THR A 14 -0.65 -6.46 -11.05
C THR A 14 -0.99 -6.84 -12.50
N ASN A 15 -1.95 -6.16 -13.11
CA ASN A 15 -2.29 -6.30 -14.53
C ASN A 15 -1.55 -5.29 -15.41
N ALA A 16 -0.76 -4.37 -14.84
CA ALA A 16 0.01 -3.41 -15.62
C ALA A 16 1.04 -4.14 -16.47
N LYS A 17 1.14 -3.75 -17.74
CA LYS A 17 2.20 -4.23 -18.61
C LYS A 17 3.53 -3.63 -18.14
N ILE A 18 4.41 -4.47 -17.62
CA ILE A 18 5.75 -4.07 -17.23
C ILE A 18 6.61 -3.91 -18.49
N VAL A 19 7.17 -2.71 -18.68
CA VAL A 19 8.13 -2.42 -19.73
C VAL A 19 9.49 -2.18 -19.09
N VAL A 20 10.55 -2.70 -19.72
CA VAL A 20 11.93 -2.49 -19.28
C VAL A 20 12.61 -1.55 -20.26
N ASN A 21 13.27 -0.52 -19.74
CA ASN A 21 14.06 0.43 -20.50
C ASN A 21 15.48 0.47 -19.93
N GLY A 22 16.43 -0.13 -20.65
CA GLY A 22 17.79 -0.34 -20.17
C GLY A 22 17.84 -1.32 -19.00
N ASP A 23 18.36 -0.86 -17.86
CA ASP A 23 18.45 -1.60 -16.60
C ASP A 23 17.32 -1.28 -15.61
N ARG A 24 16.31 -0.51 -16.04
CA ARG A 24 15.21 -0.05 -15.18
C ARG A 24 13.85 -0.45 -15.70
N VAL A 25 12.92 -0.63 -14.78
CA VAL A 25 11.50 -0.73 -15.11
C VAL A 25 10.95 0.65 -15.43
N ASP A 26 10.25 0.78 -16.55
CA ASP A 26 9.48 1.96 -16.90
C ASP A 26 8.07 1.85 -16.31
N LEU A 27 7.77 2.74 -15.36
CA LEU A 27 6.50 2.82 -14.66
C LEU A 27 5.64 4.01 -15.09
N SER A 28 6.08 4.78 -16.09
CA SER A 28 5.42 6.04 -16.50
C SER A 28 3.97 5.88 -16.93
N THR A 29 3.60 4.71 -17.47
CA THR A 29 2.25 4.38 -17.93
C THR A 29 1.51 3.42 -16.99
N ALA A 30 2.18 2.95 -15.93
CA ALA A 30 1.59 2.01 -15.00
C ALA A 30 0.63 2.72 -14.05
N LYS A 31 -0.59 2.20 -13.93
CA LYS A 31 -1.47 2.56 -12.83
C LYS A 31 -0.83 2.10 -11.53
N MET A 32 -0.74 2.98 -10.55
CA MET A 32 -0.18 2.69 -9.23
C MET A 32 -1.31 2.41 -8.23
N VAL A 33 -1.19 1.34 -7.44
CA VAL A 33 -2.19 0.85 -6.47
C VAL A 33 -1.53 0.46 -5.14
N MET A 34 -2.31 0.21 -4.10
CA MET A 34 -1.79 -0.43 -2.88
C MET A 34 -1.38 -1.87 -3.21
N SER A 35 -0.27 -2.34 -2.64
CA SER A 35 0.10 -3.76 -2.72
C SER A 35 -1.06 -4.63 -2.24
N PRO A 36 -1.47 -5.66 -3.00
CA PRO A 36 -2.59 -6.54 -2.61
C PRO A 36 -2.39 -7.19 -1.24
N TYR A 37 -1.13 -7.46 -0.86
CA TYR A 37 -0.80 -8.02 0.46
C TYR A 37 -1.07 -7.02 1.59
N ASP A 38 -0.85 -5.74 1.31
CA ASP A 38 -1.00 -4.68 2.29
C ASP A 38 -2.49 -4.36 2.51
N GLU A 39 -3.34 -4.58 1.50
CA GLU A 39 -4.80 -4.51 1.65
C GLU A 39 -5.30 -5.50 2.72
N PHE A 40 -4.81 -6.75 2.70
CA PHE A 40 -5.15 -7.74 3.73
C PHE A 40 -4.61 -7.35 5.12
N ALA A 41 -3.43 -6.72 5.17
CA ALA A 41 -2.84 -6.24 6.42
C ALA A 41 -3.69 -5.12 7.04
N VAL A 42 -4.14 -4.16 6.21
CA VAL A 42 -5.05 -3.09 6.63
C VAL A 42 -6.38 -3.67 7.11
N GLU A 43 -6.99 -4.60 6.37
CA GLU A 43 -8.26 -5.22 6.76
C GLU A 43 -8.14 -5.96 8.10
N THR A 44 -7.04 -6.68 8.31
CA THR A 44 -6.80 -7.40 9.57
C THR A 44 -6.63 -6.45 10.75
N ALA A 45 -5.92 -5.32 10.57
CA ALA A 45 -5.77 -4.30 11.59
C ALA A 45 -7.11 -3.64 11.95
N LEU A 46 -7.95 -3.35 10.94
CA LEU A 46 -9.29 -2.81 11.15
C LEU A 46 -10.18 -3.77 11.94
N LYS A 47 -10.16 -5.07 11.61
CA LYS A 47 -10.87 -6.12 12.38
C LYS A 47 -10.44 -6.18 13.84
N HIS A 48 -9.13 -6.04 14.11
CA HIS A 48 -8.63 -5.99 15.49
C HIS A 48 -9.12 -4.75 16.25
N ARG A 49 -9.13 -3.59 15.57
CA ARG A 49 -9.67 -2.34 16.14
C ARG A 49 -11.16 -2.45 16.44
N GLU A 50 -11.95 -3.06 15.55
CA GLU A 50 -13.39 -3.27 15.77
C GLU A 50 -13.67 -4.20 16.95
N ALA A 51 -12.86 -5.25 17.12
CA ALA A 51 -13.03 -6.20 18.21
C ALA A 51 -12.57 -5.69 19.59
N ALA A 52 -11.48 -4.92 19.64
CA ALA A 52 -10.80 -4.56 20.90
C ALA A 52 -10.67 -3.04 21.14
N GLY A 53 -11.24 -2.20 20.27
CA GLY A 53 -11.04 -0.76 20.25
C GLY A 53 -9.63 -0.36 19.79
N GLY A 54 -9.29 0.92 19.94
CA GLY A 54 -7.93 1.44 19.69
C GLY A 54 -7.77 2.19 18.38
N GLU A 55 -6.52 2.30 17.92
CA GLU A 55 -6.13 3.14 16.78
C GLU A 55 -5.34 2.33 15.75
N VAL A 56 -5.60 2.63 14.48
CA VAL A 56 -4.88 2.06 13.34
C VAL A 56 -4.31 3.21 12.52
N THR A 57 -2.98 3.22 12.35
CA THR A 57 -2.27 4.17 11.50
C THR A 57 -1.67 3.43 10.30
N ALA A 58 -1.97 3.90 9.09
CA ALA A 58 -1.28 3.44 7.89
C ALA A 58 -0.03 4.31 7.65
N LEU A 59 1.10 3.68 7.35
CA LEU A 59 2.37 4.35 7.09
C LEU A 59 2.97 3.86 5.77
N THR A 60 3.41 4.80 4.94
CA THR A 60 4.06 4.51 3.66
C THR A 60 5.32 5.36 3.49
N VAL A 61 6.25 4.85 2.69
CA VAL A 61 7.43 5.59 2.22
C VAL A 61 7.45 5.53 0.70
N GLY A 62 7.31 6.69 0.06
CA GLY A 62 7.26 6.82 -1.39
C GLY A 62 7.36 8.29 -1.82
N GLY A 63 7.33 8.52 -3.14
CA GLY A 63 7.22 9.87 -3.69
C GLY A 63 5.83 10.47 -3.46
N ALA A 64 5.59 11.68 -3.97
CA ALA A 64 4.31 12.39 -3.80
C ALA A 64 3.08 11.57 -4.23
N GLY A 65 3.23 10.69 -5.23
CA GLY A 65 2.14 9.80 -5.66
C GLY A 65 1.68 8.77 -4.63
N ALA A 66 2.47 8.52 -3.58
CA ALA A 66 2.12 7.65 -2.46
C ALA A 66 1.46 8.41 -1.29
N GLU A 67 1.36 9.73 -1.38
CA GLU A 67 0.61 10.54 -0.43
C GLU A 67 -0.89 10.26 -0.56
N LYS A 68 -1.60 10.33 0.56
CA LYS A 68 -3.05 10.10 0.59
C LYS A 68 -3.74 11.18 -0.23
N SER A 69 -4.45 10.80 -1.30
CA SER A 69 -5.36 11.70 -2.00
C SER A 69 -6.59 12.01 -1.15
#